data_AF-A0A367ZQ74-F1
#
_entry.id   AF-A0A367ZQ74-F1
#
_cell.length_a   1.000
_cell.length_b   1.000
_cell.length_c   1.000
_cell.angle_alpha   90.00
_cell.angle_beta   90.00
_cell.angle_gamma   90.00
#
_symmetry.space_group_name_H-M   'P 1'
#
loop_
_entity.id
_entity.type
_entity.pdbx_description
1 polymer ?
#
loop_
_entity_poly.entity_id
_entity_poly.type
_entity_poly.pdbx_seq_one_letter_code
_entity_poly.pdbx_strand_id
1 'polypeptide(L)'
;MKRGWRLCLLIAWWSSLWLAASARAALHVDTSYAGRYRGHPEYARFLADLPFVYQEALQRINHSLGIPIIEDLQVIVVFSDHLTHNGMRLRGKRRSVIGSEGRILHYIYLDLQFLMEGQATLIEEMTHELTHAVMAQIMGLDRYDALPMWVKEGTAVHAADQGLARIKALMRRGFDLSFLANEDESDDGNPISLEKYVANYLKVQFLLKTYGMPAFHRFIQELLKSGDVRRELRLCFNGLTEDVMTRYANDYVARTLIANAQPVHAREQLARGMRFFEEKEYLSARLALTDALYGGLTDKEFQKAAYLLAECYIQERNPQSAFSFLQRIKPDPRSIPIDRYKFLSAYTQYAMGLSSEAYLGFREAYATSRSLAVREGALYYIIRILVEVGNFEEAARVLNFLRTQFPTSTYIPLATRVYAARR
;
A
#
# COMPACT_ATOMS: atom_id res chain seq x y z
N MET A 1 31.98 -16.23 -7.82
CA MET A 1 30.55 -16.62 -7.70
C MET A 1 29.68 -15.50 -8.27
N LYS A 2 29.21 -15.64 -9.52
CA LYS A 2 28.33 -14.65 -10.18
C LYS A 2 26.89 -14.89 -9.69
N ARG A 3 26.40 -14.09 -8.74
CA ARG A 3 24.96 -14.02 -8.44
C ARG A 3 24.28 -13.40 -9.66
N GLY A 4 23.62 -14.21 -10.48
CA GLY A 4 22.77 -13.73 -11.57
C GLY A 4 21.55 -13.04 -10.96
N TRP A 5 21.46 -11.73 -11.11
CA TRP A 5 20.31 -10.95 -10.66
C TRP A 5 19.13 -11.25 -11.58
N ARG A 6 18.22 -12.12 -11.14
CA ARG A 6 16.90 -12.25 -11.75
C ARG A 6 16.12 -10.98 -11.38
N LEU A 7 16.14 -9.99 -12.27
CA LEU A 7 15.15 -8.90 -12.25
C LEU A 7 13.82 -9.55 -12.64
N CYS A 8 13.20 -10.24 -11.68
CA CYS A 8 11.85 -10.77 -11.81
C CYS A 8 10.96 -9.58 -12.13
N LEU A 9 10.31 -9.61 -13.30
CA LEU A 9 9.10 -8.85 -13.49
C LEU A 9 8.15 -9.36 -12.41
N LEU A 10 7.98 -8.57 -11.34
CA LEU A 10 6.87 -8.72 -10.41
C LEU A 10 5.61 -8.07 -11.00
N ILE A 11 5.44 -8.19 -12.33
CA ILE A 11 4.13 -8.18 -12.98
C ILE A 11 3.54 -9.59 -12.82
N ALA A 12 3.57 -10.06 -11.58
CA ALA A 12 2.87 -11.21 -11.05
C ALA A 12 2.34 -10.72 -9.71
N TRP A 13 1.42 -9.76 -9.77
CA TRP A 13 0.67 -9.30 -8.61
C TRP A 13 -0.77 -9.83 -8.70
N TRP A 14 -1.11 -10.61 -7.67
CA TRP A 14 -2.42 -10.98 -7.15
C TRP A 14 -3.33 -11.88 -8.00
N SER A 15 -2.98 -13.16 -7.99
CA SER A 15 -3.96 -14.25 -8.09
C SER A 15 -4.06 -15.04 -6.78
N SER A 16 -4.13 -14.32 -5.66
CA SER A 16 -4.85 -14.75 -4.46
C SER A 16 -6.20 -14.03 -4.38
N LEU A 17 -6.90 -13.95 -5.51
CA LEU A 17 -8.37 -14.07 -5.53
C LEU A 17 -8.68 -15.56 -5.28
N TRP A 18 -8.34 -16.03 -4.07
CA TRP A 18 -8.92 -17.23 -3.52
C TRP A 18 -10.39 -16.92 -3.23
N LEU A 19 -11.25 -17.74 -3.82
CA LEU A 19 -12.62 -18.03 -3.40
C LEU A 19 -13.31 -16.90 -2.62
N ALA A 20 -13.98 -15.98 -3.34
CA ALA A 20 -15.16 -15.37 -2.75
C ALA A 20 -16.23 -16.47 -2.66
N ALA A 21 -16.14 -17.30 -1.62
CA ALA A 21 -17.32 -17.93 -1.07
C ALA A 21 -18.17 -16.80 -0.50
N SER A 22 -18.97 -16.13 -1.35
CA SER A 22 -19.99 -15.14 -0.97
C SER A 22 -19.69 -14.34 0.31
N ALA A 23 -18.52 -13.70 0.38
CA ALA A 23 -18.13 -12.92 1.54
C ALA A 23 -19.03 -11.67 1.58
N ARG A 24 -19.87 -11.56 2.62
CA ARG A 24 -20.71 -10.38 2.89
C ARG A 24 -19.88 -9.28 3.57
N ALA A 25 -18.75 -8.92 2.97
CA ALA A 25 -18.07 -7.69 3.37
C ALA A 25 -18.95 -6.53 2.89
N ALA A 26 -19.68 -5.94 3.83
CA ALA A 26 -20.61 -4.86 3.56
C ALA A 26 -19.86 -3.52 3.60
N LEU A 27 -18.96 -3.32 2.62
CA LEU A 27 -18.44 -1.99 2.35
C LEU A 27 -19.60 -1.14 1.85
N HIS A 28 -20.00 -0.19 2.67
CA HIS A 28 -20.94 0.85 2.31
C HIS A 28 -20.15 2.14 2.03
N VAL A 29 -20.59 2.86 1.02
CA VAL A 29 -20.04 4.17 0.70
C VAL A 29 -21.14 5.18 0.95
N ASP A 30 -20.84 6.19 1.76
CA ASP A 30 -21.76 7.30 1.94
C ASP A 30 -21.79 8.13 0.65
N THR A 31 -22.95 8.10 -0.02
CA THR A 31 -23.20 8.81 -1.28
C THR A 31 -23.79 10.20 -1.06
N SER A 32 -23.94 10.64 0.19
CA SER A 32 -24.50 11.95 0.54
C SER A 32 -23.53 13.12 0.35
N TYR A 33 -22.26 12.86 0.02
CA TYR A 33 -21.25 13.89 -0.18
C TYR A 33 -21.70 14.91 -1.24
N ALA A 34 -21.81 16.17 -0.80
CA ALA A 34 -22.25 17.30 -1.61
C ALA A 34 -21.25 18.45 -1.65
N GLY A 35 -19.97 18.17 -1.34
CA GLY A 35 -18.90 19.16 -1.26
C GLY A 35 -18.33 19.61 -2.61
N ARG A 36 -17.20 20.32 -2.55
CA ARG A 36 -16.50 20.98 -3.67
C ARG A 36 -16.17 20.06 -4.84
N TYR A 37 -15.81 18.81 -4.55
CA TYR A 37 -15.38 17.84 -5.56
C TYR A 37 -16.53 17.00 -6.12
N ARG A 38 -17.79 17.32 -5.79
CA ARG A 38 -18.95 16.64 -6.38
C ARG A 38 -18.94 16.81 -7.90
N GLY A 39 -19.03 15.68 -8.61
CA GLY A 39 -18.97 15.65 -10.07
C GLY A 39 -17.56 15.75 -10.65
N HIS A 40 -16.51 15.89 -9.82
CA HIS A 40 -15.13 15.84 -10.29
C HIS A 40 -14.80 14.41 -10.77
N PRO A 41 -14.19 14.22 -11.97
CA PRO A 41 -13.90 12.89 -12.50
C PRO A 41 -13.04 12.02 -11.57
N GLU A 42 -12.10 12.63 -10.88
CA GLU A 42 -11.23 11.93 -9.92
C GLU A 42 -11.98 11.48 -8.67
N TYR A 43 -13.01 12.22 -8.22
CA TYR A 43 -13.85 11.77 -7.12
C TYR A 43 -14.68 10.54 -7.53
N ALA A 44 -15.27 10.57 -8.73
CA ALA A 44 -15.98 9.41 -9.28
C ALA A 44 -15.06 8.18 -9.40
N ARG A 45 -13.79 8.40 -9.75
CA ARG A 45 -12.77 7.36 -9.75
C ARG A 45 -12.52 6.80 -8.35
N PHE A 46 -12.32 7.64 -7.33
CA PHE A 46 -12.15 7.18 -5.95
C PHE A 46 -13.33 6.30 -5.50
N LEU A 47 -14.57 6.72 -5.79
CA LEU A 47 -15.76 5.92 -5.51
C LEU A 47 -15.75 4.55 -6.21
N ALA A 48 -15.33 4.51 -7.49
CA ALA A 48 -15.23 3.26 -8.25
C ALA A 48 -14.09 2.35 -7.75
N ASP A 49 -12.99 2.93 -7.27
CA ASP A 49 -11.82 2.20 -6.76
C ASP A 49 -12.01 1.65 -5.35
N LEU A 50 -12.92 2.24 -4.54
CA LEU A 50 -13.12 1.89 -3.12
C LEU A 50 -13.31 0.40 -2.83
N PRO A 51 -14.14 -0.37 -3.55
CA PRO A 51 -14.28 -1.80 -3.31
C PRO A 51 -12.96 -2.57 -3.47
N PHE A 52 -12.15 -2.17 -4.45
CA PHE A 52 -10.85 -2.80 -4.70
C PHE A 52 -9.82 -2.36 -3.66
N VAL A 53 -9.81 -1.07 -3.31
CA VAL A 53 -8.95 -0.53 -2.25
C VAL A 53 -9.25 -1.19 -0.91
N TYR A 54 -10.52 -1.39 -0.57
CA TYR A 54 -10.93 -2.08 0.64
C TYR A 54 -10.36 -3.49 0.72
N GLN A 55 -10.52 -4.28 -0.34
CA GLN A 55 -9.97 -5.64 -0.40
C GLN A 55 -8.44 -5.63 -0.32
N GLU A 56 -7.80 -4.75 -1.08
CA GLU A 56 -6.34 -4.63 -1.08
C GLU A 56 -5.79 -4.20 0.29
N ALA A 57 -6.46 -3.27 0.97
CA ALA A 57 -6.12 -2.83 2.31
C ALA A 57 -6.21 -3.98 3.33
N LEU A 58 -7.29 -4.77 3.32
CA LEU A 58 -7.40 -5.96 4.17
C LEU A 58 -6.28 -6.96 3.91
N GLN A 59 -5.88 -7.12 2.65
CA GLN A 59 -4.82 -8.03 2.32
C GLN A 59 -3.43 -7.49 2.71
N ARG A 60 -3.21 -6.16 2.66
CA ARG A 60 -2.01 -5.51 3.22
C ARG A 60 -1.95 -5.69 4.73
N ILE A 61 -3.06 -5.50 5.43
CA ILE A 61 -3.18 -5.75 6.87
C ILE A 61 -2.81 -7.21 7.19
N ASN A 62 -3.35 -8.17 6.44
CA ASN A 62 -3.00 -9.57 6.59
C ASN A 62 -1.52 -9.84 6.36
N HIS A 63 -0.94 -9.28 5.30
CA HIS A 63 0.46 -9.49 4.98
C HIS A 63 1.40 -8.87 6.03
N SER A 64 1.15 -7.64 6.44
CA SER A 64 2.03 -6.87 7.33
C SER A 64 1.88 -7.28 8.79
N LEU A 65 0.66 -7.60 9.23
CA LEU A 65 0.35 -7.84 10.65
C LEU A 65 -0.02 -9.30 10.97
N GLY A 66 -0.25 -10.15 9.95
CA GLY A 66 -0.68 -11.53 10.15
C GLY A 66 -2.14 -11.66 10.60
N ILE A 67 -2.93 -10.58 10.56
CA ILE A 67 -4.33 -10.58 10.97
C ILE A 67 -5.18 -11.24 9.87
N PRO A 68 -6.02 -12.25 10.17
CA PRO A 68 -6.88 -12.86 9.15
C PRO A 68 -7.87 -11.85 8.57
N ILE A 69 -8.21 -12.03 7.29
CA ILE A 69 -9.22 -11.21 6.61
C ILE A 69 -10.59 -11.48 7.25
N ILE A 70 -11.26 -10.43 7.71
CA ILE A 70 -12.60 -10.50 8.32
C ILE A 70 -13.65 -10.36 7.22
N GLU A 71 -14.54 -11.35 7.09
CA GLU A 71 -15.55 -11.39 6.03
C GLU A 71 -16.80 -10.54 6.32
N ASP A 72 -17.08 -10.22 7.58
CA ASP A 72 -18.30 -9.53 8.03
C ASP A 72 -18.05 -8.12 8.61
N LEU A 73 -16.89 -7.53 8.33
CA LEU A 73 -16.55 -6.17 8.75
C LEU A 73 -17.50 -5.15 8.10
N GLN A 74 -18.23 -4.39 8.92
CA GLN A 74 -19.16 -3.36 8.46
C GLN A 74 -18.49 -1.99 8.43
N VAL A 75 -18.24 -1.47 7.23
CA VAL A 75 -17.51 -0.21 7.02
C VAL A 75 -18.34 0.75 6.20
N ILE A 76 -18.48 1.99 6.67
CA ILE A 76 -19.03 3.11 5.92
C ILE A 76 -17.88 4.09 5.64
N VAL A 77 -17.55 4.27 4.36
CA VAL A 77 -16.57 5.30 3.96
C VAL A 77 -17.30 6.61 3.72
N VAL A 78 -16.84 7.67 4.38
CA VAL A 78 -17.38 9.03 4.29
C VAL A 78 -16.28 9.95 3.77
N PHE A 79 -16.60 10.75 2.76
CA PHE A 79 -15.69 11.75 2.22
C PHE A 79 -16.02 13.15 2.74
N SER A 80 -14.99 13.96 3.02
CA SER A 80 -15.13 15.37 3.42
C SER A 80 -14.12 16.22 2.66
N ASP A 81 -14.46 17.48 2.37
CA ASP A 81 -13.50 18.45 1.82
C ASP A 81 -12.45 18.89 2.83
N HIS A 82 -12.82 18.84 4.11
CA HIS A 82 -12.04 19.37 5.20
C HIS A 82 -12.34 18.57 6.47
N LEU A 83 -11.48 17.59 6.75
CA LEU A 83 -11.60 16.78 7.96
C LEU A 83 -10.78 17.43 9.07
N THR A 84 -11.43 17.78 10.18
CA THR A 84 -10.76 18.34 11.35
C THR A 84 -11.12 17.60 12.63
N HIS A 85 -10.19 17.57 13.57
CA HIS A 85 -10.39 17.09 14.94
C HIS A 85 -9.62 18.00 15.89
N ASN A 86 -10.32 18.59 16.87
CA ASN A 86 -9.76 19.57 17.81
C ASN A 86 -8.97 20.70 17.12
N GLY A 87 -9.49 21.22 16.01
CA GLY A 87 -8.86 22.31 15.24
C GLY A 87 -7.67 21.89 14.36
N MET A 88 -7.21 20.64 14.42
CA MET A 88 -6.19 20.12 13.52
C MET A 88 -6.82 19.43 12.32
N ARG A 89 -6.19 19.62 11.15
CA ARG A 89 -6.59 18.96 9.92
C ARG A 89 -6.07 17.52 9.89
N LEU A 90 -6.94 16.57 9.54
CA LEU A 90 -6.61 15.14 9.44
C LEU A 90 -6.75 14.65 8.00
N ARG A 91 -6.04 13.57 7.66
CA ARG A 91 -6.15 12.88 6.36
C ARG A 91 -7.22 11.79 6.38
N GLY A 92 -7.21 11.00 7.45
CA GLY A 92 -8.17 9.96 7.76
C GLY A 92 -8.61 10.07 9.21
N LYS A 93 -9.79 9.52 9.51
CA LYS A 93 -10.26 9.28 10.87
C LYS A 93 -11.27 8.14 10.89
N ARG A 94 -11.05 7.14 11.74
CA ARG A 94 -12.07 6.15 12.09
C ARG A 94 -12.93 6.63 13.27
N ARG A 95 -14.23 6.35 13.19
CA ARG A 95 -15.16 6.33 14.33
C ARG A 95 -15.92 5.01 14.32
N SER A 96 -16.04 4.35 15.46
CA SER A 96 -16.89 3.15 15.59
C SER A 96 -18.08 3.40 16.48
N VAL A 97 -19.19 2.76 16.17
CA VAL A 97 -20.41 2.77 16.98
C VAL A 97 -20.96 1.36 17.10
N ILE A 98 -21.58 1.04 18.24
CA ILE A 98 -22.30 -0.22 18.42
C ILE A 98 -23.73 0.02 17.92
N GLY A 99 -24.14 -0.71 16.89
CA GLY A 99 -25.49 -0.68 16.36
C GLY A 99 -26.51 -1.36 17.29
N SER A 100 -27.79 -1.22 16.98
CA SER A 100 -28.89 -1.81 17.77
C SER A 100 -28.84 -3.34 17.87
N GLU A 101 -28.19 -4.02 16.92
CA GLU A 101 -27.98 -5.47 16.92
C GLU A 101 -26.71 -5.90 17.68
N GLY A 102 -26.02 -4.97 18.35
CA GLY A 102 -24.74 -5.24 19.02
C GLY A 102 -23.54 -5.37 18.07
N ARG A 103 -23.74 -5.18 16.76
CA ARG A 103 -22.66 -5.17 15.76
C ARG A 103 -21.91 -3.85 15.76
N ILE A 104 -20.60 -3.90 15.54
CA ILE A 104 -19.77 -2.70 15.42
C ILE A 104 -19.85 -2.19 13.98
N LEU A 105 -20.20 -0.91 13.83
CA LEU A 105 -20.20 -0.20 12.56
C LEU A 105 -19.04 0.79 12.54
N HIS A 106 -18.16 0.68 11.55
CA HIS A 106 -16.97 1.51 11.41
C HIS A 106 -17.18 2.59 10.35
N TYR A 107 -17.19 3.85 10.77
CA TYR A 107 -17.14 5.00 9.87
C TYR A 107 -15.69 5.39 9.62
N ILE A 108 -15.26 5.40 8.36
CA ILE A 108 -13.94 5.86 7.94
C ILE A 108 -14.13 7.17 7.18
N TYR A 109 -13.70 8.26 7.79
CA TYR A 109 -13.73 9.59 7.21
C TYR A 109 -12.41 9.85 6.48
N LEU A 110 -12.47 10.30 5.22
CA LEU A 110 -11.32 10.63 4.40
C LEU A 110 -11.43 12.08 3.90
N ASP A 111 -10.34 12.84 4.02
CA ASP A 111 -10.24 14.20 3.49
C ASP A 111 -9.89 14.15 1.99
N LEU A 112 -10.86 14.53 1.16
CA LEU A 112 -10.74 14.52 -0.30
C LEU A 112 -9.67 15.48 -0.81
N GLN A 113 -9.44 16.62 -0.16
CA GLN A 113 -8.46 17.57 -0.66
C GLN A 113 -7.04 16.97 -0.57
N PHE A 114 -6.71 16.23 0.50
CA PHE A 114 -5.43 15.52 0.57
C PHE A 114 -5.26 14.48 -0.55
N LEU A 115 -6.35 13.78 -0.91
CA LEU A 115 -6.35 12.80 -1.99
C LEU A 115 -6.21 13.48 -3.36
N MET A 116 -6.98 14.55 -3.61
CA MET A 116 -6.99 15.31 -4.87
C MET A 116 -5.67 16.03 -5.12
N GLU A 117 -5.00 16.51 -4.07
CA GLU A 117 -3.69 17.17 -4.17
C GLU A 117 -2.53 16.16 -4.22
N GLY A 118 -2.81 14.85 -4.15
CA GLY A 118 -1.80 13.80 -4.15
C GLY A 118 -0.88 13.81 -2.91
N GLN A 119 -1.33 14.43 -1.82
CA GLN A 119 -0.61 14.49 -0.55
C GLN A 119 -0.79 13.21 0.29
N ALA A 120 -1.83 12.45 -0.01
CA ALA A 120 -2.11 11.11 0.51
C ALA A 120 -2.69 10.24 -0.62
N THR A 121 -2.60 8.92 -0.50
CA THR A 121 -3.27 8.00 -1.44
C THR A 121 -4.46 7.34 -0.78
N LEU A 122 -5.47 6.99 -1.57
CA LEU A 122 -6.69 6.34 -1.05
C LEU A 122 -6.35 5.00 -0.37
N ILE A 123 -5.42 4.23 -0.94
CA ILE A 123 -5.00 2.94 -0.38
C ILE A 123 -4.24 3.10 0.95
N GLU A 124 -3.39 4.12 1.07
CA GLU A 124 -2.64 4.42 2.30
C GLU A 124 -3.59 4.72 3.46
N GLU A 125 -4.47 5.71 3.29
CA GLU A 125 -5.38 6.14 4.36
C GLU A 125 -6.43 5.06 4.67
N MET A 126 -6.95 4.37 3.66
CA MET A 126 -7.85 3.23 3.89
C MET A 126 -7.17 2.10 4.65
N THR A 127 -5.91 1.76 4.34
CA THR A 127 -5.18 0.69 5.07
C THR A 127 -4.93 1.09 6.51
N HIS A 128 -4.59 2.36 6.77
CA HIS A 128 -4.39 2.89 8.11
C HIS A 128 -5.69 2.75 8.94
N GLU A 129 -6.79 3.33 8.46
CA GLU A 129 -8.05 3.36 9.20
C GLU A 129 -8.72 1.97 9.31
N LEU A 130 -8.55 1.12 8.28
CA LEU A 130 -9.03 -0.27 8.34
C LEU A 130 -8.24 -1.11 9.34
N THR A 131 -6.95 -0.81 9.58
CA THR A 131 -6.18 -1.52 10.60
C THR A 131 -6.85 -1.35 11.96
N HIS A 132 -7.18 -0.11 12.31
CA HIS A 132 -7.93 0.22 13.52
C HIS A 132 -9.29 -0.49 13.57
N ALA A 133 -10.04 -0.47 12.45
CA ALA A 133 -11.35 -1.11 12.37
C ALA A 133 -11.29 -2.63 12.57
N VAL A 134 -10.36 -3.30 11.89
CA VAL A 134 -10.16 -4.75 11.96
C VAL A 134 -9.76 -5.18 13.37
N MET A 135 -8.83 -4.46 14.01
CA MET A 135 -8.42 -4.78 15.39
C MET A 135 -9.58 -4.60 16.37
N ALA A 136 -10.30 -3.48 16.27
CA ALA A 136 -11.48 -3.20 17.08
C ALA A 136 -12.60 -4.24 16.89
N GLN A 137 -12.82 -4.71 15.65
CA GLN A 137 -13.81 -5.75 15.34
C GLN A 137 -13.48 -7.09 16.03
N ILE A 138 -12.20 -7.47 16.08
CA ILE A 138 -11.77 -8.74 16.69
C ILE A 138 -11.80 -8.66 18.22
N MET A 139 -11.35 -7.56 18.79
CA MET A 139 -11.15 -7.42 20.24
C MET A 139 -12.38 -6.91 20.99
N GLY A 140 -13.28 -6.21 20.29
CA GLY A 140 -14.26 -5.31 20.90
C GLY A 140 -13.67 -3.92 21.18
N LEU A 141 -14.54 -2.90 21.20
CA LEU A 141 -14.13 -1.50 21.34
C LEU A 141 -13.38 -1.24 22.64
N ASP A 142 -13.91 -1.66 23.79
CA ASP A 142 -13.29 -1.38 25.10
C ASP A 142 -11.86 -1.91 25.20
N ARG A 143 -11.63 -3.15 24.73
CA ARG A 143 -10.29 -3.76 24.76
C ARG A 143 -9.35 -3.11 23.78
N TYR A 144 -9.84 -2.77 22.59
CA TYR A 144 -9.04 -2.07 21.59
C TYR A 144 -8.66 -0.67 22.08
N ASP A 145 -9.61 0.10 22.64
CA ASP A 145 -9.36 1.46 23.11
C ASP A 145 -8.34 1.48 24.25
N ALA A 146 -8.35 0.47 25.11
CA ALA A 146 -7.37 0.25 26.19
C ALA A 146 -5.95 -0.14 25.71
N LEU A 147 -5.74 -0.44 24.42
CA LEU A 147 -4.41 -0.73 23.90
C LEU A 147 -3.51 0.52 23.91
N PRO A 148 -2.20 0.35 24.16
CA PRO A 148 -1.25 1.44 24.07
C PRO A 148 -1.13 1.95 22.62
N MET A 149 -0.89 3.26 22.45
CA MET A 149 -0.84 3.89 21.13
C MET A 149 0.24 3.33 20.21
N TRP A 150 1.36 2.83 20.73
CA TRP A 150 2.37 2.21 19.89
C TRP A 150 1.87 0.93 19.22
N VAL A 151 0.92 0.22 19.84
CA VAL A 151 0.21 -0.89 19.20
C VAL A 151 -0.79 -0.33 18.19
N LYS A 152 -1.71 0.56 18.59
CA LYS A 152 -2.76 1.06 17.70
C LYS A 152 -2.18 1.78 16.48
N GLU A 153 -1.46 2.87 16.69
CA GLU A 153 -0.93 3.71 15.62
C GLU A 153 0.33 3.15 15.00
N GLY A 154 1.21 2.54 15.78
CA GLY A 154 2.44 1.97 15.24
C GLY A 154 2.15 0.85 14.23
N THR A 155 1.15 -0.01 14.51
CA THR A 155 0.75 -1.06 13.57
C THR A 155 -0.02 -0.50 12.37
N ALA A 156 -0.90 0.49 12.56
CA ALA A 156 -1.60 1.15 11.44
C ALA A 156 -0.64 1.87 10.49
N VAL A 157 0.34 2.63 11.02
CA VAL A 157 1.39 3.29 10.22
C VAL A 157 2.26 2.27 9.49
N HIS A 158 2.58 1.14 10.13
CA HIS A 158 3.34 0.08 9.49
C HIS A 158 2.56 -0.61 8.36
N ALA A 159 1.32 -1.03 8.63
CA ALA A 159 0.47 -1.69 7.64
C ALA A 159 0.20 -0.80 6.42
N ALA A 160 0.08 0.51 6.63
CA ALA A 160 -0.14 1.50 5.57
C ALA A 160 1.12 2.00 4.87
N ASP A 161 2.31 1.54 5.25
CA ASP A 161 3.61 2.00 4.71
C ASP A 161 3.84 3.54 4.85
N GLN A 162 3.34 4.12 5.93
CA GLN A 162 3.42 5.57 6.17
C GLN A 162 4.69 6.01 6.92
N GLY A 163 5.49 5.06 7.40
CA GLY A 163 6.59 5.31 8.33
C GLY A 163 7.65 6.26 7.79
N LEU A 164 8.20 5.98 6.61
CA LEU A 164 9.25 6.81 6.02
C LEU A 164 8.75 8.22 5.67
N ALA A 165 7.51 8.33 5.20
CA ALA A 165 6.88 9.61 4.90
C ALA A 165 6.80 10.49 6.16
N ARG A 166 6.37 9.91 7.28
CA ARG A 166 6.27 10.60 8.57
C ARG A 166 7.64 10.98 9.14
N ILE A 167 8.64 10.09 9.03
CA ILE A 167 10.03 10.41 9.42
C ILE A 167 10.55 11.60 8.61
N LYS A 168 10.38 11.60 7.28
CA LYS A 168 10.82 12.72 6.44
C LYS A 168 10.09 14.02 6.77
N ALA A 169 8.78 13.96 7.02
CA ALA A 169 8.01 15.13 7.44
C ALA A 169 8.53 15.70 8.77
N LEU A 170 8.86 14.83 9.73
CA LEU A 170 9.45 15.22 11.01
C LEU A 170 10.82 15.88 10.82
N MET A 171 11.68 15.31 9.97
CA MET A 171 13.00 15.91 9.67
C MET A 171 12.88 17.31 9.07
N ARG A 172 11.91 17.53 8.17
CA ARG A 172 11.67 18.84 7.53
C ARG A 172 11.17 19.90 8.51
N ARG A 173 10.36 19.51 9.48
CA ARG A 173 9.85 20.41 10.53
C ARG A 173 10.95 20.78 11.55
N GLY A 174 11.98 19.94 11.67
CA GLY A 174 12.90 19.95 12.79
C GLY A 174 12.27 19.24 13.99
N PHE A 175 13.10 18.56 14.78
CA PHE A 175 12.69 17.81 15.95
C PHE A 175 13.75 17.89 17.03
N ASP A 176 13.34 17.75 18.28
CA ASP A 176 14.24 17.58 19.40
C ASP A 176 13.97 16.21 20.04
N LEU A 177 15.04 15.41 20.14
CA LEU A 177 15.03 14.07 20.71
C LEU A 177 14.57 14.08 22.18
N SER A 178 14.75 15.18 22.90
CA SER A 178 14.36 15.32 24.31
C SER A 178 12.84 15.21 24.52
N PHE A 179 12.04 15.63 23.53
CA PHE A 179 10.57 15.60 23.59
C PHE A 179 9.98 14.23 23.22
N LEU A 180 10.75 13.32 22.62
CA LEU A 180 10.26 11.98 22.26
C LEU A 180 9.98 11.10 23.48
N ALA A 181 10.60 11.41 24.63
CA ALA A 181 10.55 10.60 25.84
C ALA A 181 9.38 10.92 26.79
N ASN A 182 8.79 12.12 26.73
CA ASN A 182 8.08 12.69 27.88
C ASN A 182 6.60 13.06 27.71
N GLU A 183 5.97 12.85 26.55
CA GLU A 183 4.54 13.15 26.41
C GLU A 183 3.69 11.89 26.62
N ASP A 184 3.16 11.66 27.82
CA ASP A 184 1.97 10.81 27.96
C ASP A 184 0.75 11.59 27.46
N GLU A 185 -0.25 10.88 26.92
CA GLU A 185 -1.46 11.50 26.38
C GLU A 185 -2.15 12.36 27.44
N SER A 186 -2.65 13.53 27.03
CA SER A 186 -3.73 14.19 27.75
C SER A 186 -5.00 13.37 27.54
N ASP A 187 -5.77 13.09 28.60
CA ASP A 187 -7.09 12.44 28.57
C ASP A 187 -8.10 13.11 27.60
N ASP A 188 -7.80 14.31 27.12
CA ASP A 188 -8.64 15.14 26.26
C ASP A 188 -8.69 14.73 24.77
N GLY A 189 -8.01 13.65 24.37
CA GLY A 189 -8.11 13.11 23.00
C GLY A 189 -7.54 14.05 21.92
N ASN A 190 -6.49 14.80 22.25
CA ASN A 190 -5.78 15.63 21.29
C ASN A 190 -5.12 14.78 20.20
N PRO A 191 -5.12 15.23 18.93
CA PRO A 191 -4.39 14.57 17.86
C PRO A 191 -2.92 14.37 18.26
N ILE A 192 -2.45 13.14 18.08
CA ILE A 192 -1.10 12.74 18.42
C ILE A 192 -0.10 13.55 17.60
N SER A 193 0.96 14.04 18.25
CA SER A 193 2.05 14.75 17.59
C SER A 193 2.74 13.88 16.54
N LEU A 194 3.33 14.50 15.51
CA LEU A 194 4.04 13.77 14.46
C LEU A 194 5.22 12.97 15.04
N GLU A 195 5.88 13.55 16.03
CA GLU A 195 6.93 12.97 16.88
C GLU A 195 6.48 11.61 17.46
N LYS A 196 5.29 11.57 18.06
CA LYS A 196 4.72 10.36 18.66
C LYS A 196 4.31 9.32 17.63
N TYR A 197 3.72 9.73 16.51
CA TYR A 197 3.46 8.83 15.39
C TYR A 197 4.73 8.12 14.91
N VAL A 198 5.82 8.88 14.76
CA VAL A 198 7.11 8.34 14.35
C VAL A 198 7.68 7.40 15.42
N ALA A 199 7.62 7.78 16.70
CA ALA A 199 8.07 6.93 17.80
C ALA A 199 7.28 5.60 17.88
N ASN A 200 5.96 5.66 17.76
CA ASN A 200 5.07 4.49 17.78
C ASN A 200 5.38 3.52 16.62
N TYR A 201 5.53 4.05 15.41
CA TYR A 201 5.95 3.27 14.25
C TYR A 201 7.33 2.63 14.45
N LEU A 202 8.30 3.38 14.97
CA LEU A 202 9.66 2.88 15.17
C LEU A 202 9.77 1.84 16.28
N LYS A 203 8.87 1.84 17.28
CA LYS A 203 8.72 0.73 18.24
C LYS A 203 8.31 -0.57 17.54
N VAL A 204 7.35 -0.50 16.61
CA VAL A 204 6.96 -1.65 15.79
C VAL A 204 8.11 -2.11 14.89
N GLN A 205 8.82 -1.17 14.25
CA GLN A 205 10.00 -1.50 13.44
C GLN A 205 11.12 -2.15 14.26
N PHE A 206 11.35 -1.70 15.50
CA PHE A 206 12.30 -2.36 16.40
C PHE A 206 11.96 -3.83 16.60
N LEU A 207 10.68 -4.16 16.89
CA LEU A 207 10.26 -5.55 17.07
C LEU A 207 10.47 -6.36 15.79
N LEU A 208 10.08 -5.81 14.63
CA LEU A 208 10.24 -6.46 13.33
C LEU A 208 11.71 -6.71 12.96
N LYS A 209 12.59 -5.72 13.15
CA LYS A 209 14.01 -5.83 12.78
C LYS A 209 14.80 -6.70 13.77
N THR A 210 14.42 -6.72 15.05
CA THR A 210 15.11 -7.53 16.07
C THR A 210 14.63 -8.97 16.11
N TYR A 211 13.31 -9.22 16.00
CA TYR A 211 12.73 -10.56 16.20
C TYR A 211 12.14 -11.18 14.94
N GLY A 212 11.99 -10.41 13.86
CA GLY A 212 11.48 -10.89 12.57
C GLY A 212 9.96 -10.92 12.47
N MET A 213 9.48 -10.94 11.21
CA MET A 213 8.06 -10.96 10.87
C MET A 213 7.27 -12.11 11.53
N PRO A 214 7.75 -13.37 11.59
CA PRO A 214 6.97 -14.45 12.19
C PRO A 214 6.70 -14.28 13.69
N ALA A 215 7.66 -13.74 14.45
CA ALA A 215 7.48 -13.46 15.87
C ALA A 215 6.49 -12.31 16.08
N PHE A 216 6.58 -11.28 15.24
CA PHE A 216 5.68 -10.14 15.27
C PHE A 216 4.23 -10.52 14.91
N HIS A 217 4.01 -11.32 13.86
CA HIS A 217 2.68 -11.84 13.51
C HIS A 217 2.06 -12.64 14.64
N ARG A 218 2.85 -13.51 15.29
CA ARG A 218 2.38 -14.27 16.46
C ARG A 218 1.97 -13.34 17.59
N PHE A 219 2.79 -12.32 17.89
CA PHE A 219 2.46 -11.33 18.92
C PHE A 219 1.13 -10.64 18.63
N ILE A 220 0.91 -10.15 17.40
CA ILE A 220 -0.36 -9.51 17.04
C ILE A 220 -1.54 -10.49 17.17
N GLN A 221 -1.41 -11.71 16.64
CA GLN A 221 -2.48 -12.71 16.69
C GLN A 221 -2.88 -13.10 18.12
N GLU A 222 -1.91 -13.26 19.03
CA GLU A 222 -2.19 -13.56 20.44
C GLU A 222 -2.73 -12.33 21.18
N LEU A 223 -2.21 -11.13 20.87
CA LEU A 223 -2.69 -9.88 21.46
C LEU A 223 -4.16 -9.63 21.13
N LEU A 224 -4.58 -9.88 19.89
CA LEU A 224 -5.98 -9.74 19.48
C LEU A 224 -6.92 -10.69 20.25
N LYS A 225 -6.42 -11.80 20.79
CA LYS A 225 -7.21 -12.73 21.61
C LYS A 225 -7.24 -12.32 23.08
N SER A 226 -6.07 -11.97 23.64
CA SER A 226 -5.92 -11.76 25.08
C SER A 226 -6.16 -10.32 25.53
N GLY A 227 -5.85 -9.33 24.69
CA GLY A 227 -5.80 -7.92 25.06
C GLY A 227 -4.67 -7.55 26.02
N ASP A 228 -3.79 -8.48 26.39
CA ASP A 228 -2.75 -8.28 27.40
C ASP A 228 -1.36 -8.12 26.73
N VAL A 229 -1.03 -6.86 26.42
CA VAL A 229 0.26 -6.50 25.80
C VAL A 229 1.46 -7.01 26.61
N ARG A 230 1.41 -6.89 27.94
CA ARG A 230 2.51 -7.27 28.83
C ARG A 230 2.75 -8.79 28.82
N ARG A 231 1.68 -9.58 28.81
CA ARG A 231 1.76 -11.02 28.67
C ARG A 231 2.31 -11.41 27.31
N GLU A 232 1.75 -10.86 26.23
CA GLU A 232 2.12 -11.32 24.89
C GLU A 232 3.52 -10.87 24.47
N LEU A 233 4.00 -9.70 24.93
CA LEU A 233 5.41 -9.30 24.74
C LEU A 233 6.36 -10.32 25.36
N ARG A 234 6.07 -10.78 26.60
CA ARG A 234 6.92 -11.76 27.28
C ARG A 234 6.92 -13.11 26.58
N LEU A 235 5.76 -13.57 26.12
CA LEU A 235 5.63 -14.88 25.48
C LEU A 235 6.23 -14.89 24.06
N CYS A 236 6.07 -13.82 23.30
CA CYS A 236 6.48 -13.78 21.89
C CYS A 236 7.91 -13.31 21.68
N PHE A 237 8.50 -12.56 22.63
CA PHE A 237 9.82 -11.95 22.49
C PHE A 237 10.77 -12.29 23.64
N ASN A 238 10.80 -13.56 24.07
CA ASN A 238 11.77 -14.09 25.04
C ASN A 238 11.82 -13.32 26.38
N GLY A 239 10.66 -13.04 26.97
CA GLY A 239 10.57 -12.36 28.27
C GLY A 239 10.68 -10.83 28.19
N LEU A 240 10.63 -10.24 26.99
CA LEU A 240 10.62 -8.80 26.81
C LEU A 240 9.49 -8.15 27.62
N THR A 241 9.82 -7.11 28.40
CA THR A 241 8.84 -6.24 29.05
C THR A 241 8.71 -4.93 28.29
N GLU A 242 7.61 -4.21 28.49
CA GLU A 242 7.37 -2.93 27.83
C GLU A 242 8.41 -1.86 28.23
N ASP A 243 8.88 -1.84 29.47
CA ASP A 243 9.94 -0.94 29.93
C ASP A 243 11.28 -1.22 29.24
N VAL A 244 11.60 -2.50 29.06
CA VAL A 244 12.83 -2.93 28.38
C VAL A 244 12.72 -2.61 26.89
N MET A 245 11.57 -2.93 26.27
CA MET A 245 11.29 -2.58 24.88
C MET A 245 11.39 -1.07 24.67
N THR A 246 10.77 -0.26 25.52
CA THR A 246 10.76 1.20 25.37
C THR A 246 12.17 1.78 25.49
N ARG A 247 13.00 1.28 26.42
CA ARG A 247 14.41 1.71 26.52
C ARG A 247 15.20 1.39 25.25
N TYR A 248 15.12 0.17 24.72
CA TYR A 248 15.83 -0.19 23.49
C TYR A 248 15.25 0.48 22.25
N ALA A 249 13.94 0.63 22.19
CA ALA A 249 13.27 1.31 21.11
C ALA A 249 13.62 2.81 21.07
N ASN A 250 13.81 3.47 22.21
CA ASN A 250 14.22 4.87 22.24
C ASN A 250 15.62 5.08 21.62
N ASP A 251 16.57 4.19 21.93
CA ASP A 251 17.89 4.21 21.31
C ASP A 251 17.80 3.87 19.80
N TYR A 252 16.96 2.89 19.42
CA TYR A 252 16.69 2.60 18.01
C TYR A 252 16.05 3.79 17.27
N VAL A 253 15.10 4.49 17.90
CA VAL A 253 14.43 5.68 17.39
C VAL A 253 15.46 6.77 17.14
N ALA A 254 16.25 7.12 18.16
CA ALA A 254 17.27 8.16 18.05
C ALA A 254 18.27 7.86 16.92
N ARG A 255 18.80 6.63 16.88
CA ARG A 255 19.72 6.20 15.81
C ARG A 255 19.08 6.27 14.43
N THR A 256 17.82 5.87 14.31
CA THR A 256 17.09 5.92 13.02
C THR A 256 16.84 7.34 12.57
N LEU A 257 16.45 8.25 13.47
CA LEU A 257 16.24 9.66 13.14
C LEU A 257 17.56 10.35 12.77
N ILE A 258 18.63 10.13 13.53
CA ILE A 258 19.97 10.65 13.20
C ILE A 258 20.42 10.15 11.82
N ALA A 259 20.26 8.85 11.53
CA ALA A 259 20.63 8.29 10.24
C ALA A 259 19.82 8.89 9.07
N ASN A 260 18.55 9.23 9.28
CA ASN A 260 17.72 9.86 8.23
C ASN A 260 17.90 11.39 8.14
N ALA A 261 18.50 12.04 9.14
CA ALA A 261 18.85 13.45 9.09
C ALA A 261 20.12 13.71 8.24
N GLN A 262 20.99 12.72 8.11
CA GLN A 262 22.20 12.84 7.30
C GLN A 262 21.88 12.80 5.79
N PRO A 263 22.56 13.59 4.95
CA PRO A 263 22.47 13.46 3.51
C PRO A 263 22.86 12.04 3.08
N VAL A 264 21.95 11.33 2.42
CA VAL A 264 22.18 9.99 1.91
C VAL A 264 22.57 10.05 0.43
N HIS A 265 23.65 9.38 0.05
CA HIS A 265 24.08 9.33 -1.35
C HIS A 265 23.04 8.65 -2.25
N ALA A 266 22.92 9.09 -3.51
CA ALA A 266 21.92 8.59 -4.44
C ALA A 266 21.92 7.06 -4.63
N ARG A 267 23.10 6.44 -4.69
CA ARG A 267 23.23 4.98 -4.81
C ARG A 267 22.68 4.24 -3.59
N GLU A 268 22.87 4.80 -2.40
CA GLU A 268 22.31 4.23 -1.18
C GLU A 268 20.79 4.41 -1.15
N GLN A 269 20.28 5.56 -1.57
CA GLN A 269 18.84 5.78 -1.73
C GLN A 269 18.21 4.82 -2.75
N LEU A 270 18.90 4.54 -3.87
CA LEU A 270 18.47 3.52 -4.82
C LEU A 270 18.41 2.13 -4.16
N ALA A 271 19.43 1.75 -3.39
CA ALA A 271 19.45 0.47 -2.68
C ALA A 271 18.33 0.37 -1.63
N ARG A 272 18.04 1.46 -0.90
CA ARG A 272 16.90 1.54 0.02
C ARG A 272 15.58 1.40 -0.71
N GLY A 273 15.39 2.16 -1.79
CA GLY A 273 14.17 2.13 -2.60
C GLY A 273 13.88 0.76 -3.20
N MET A 274 14.91 0.07 -3.68
CA MET A 274 14.78 -1.31 -4.15
C MET A 274 14.34 -2.28 -3.04
N ARG A 275 14.91 -2.14 -1.83
CA ARG A 275 14.57 -2.99 -0.69
C ARG A 275 13.11 -2.81 -0.29
N PHE A 276 12.68 -1.55 -0.14
CA PHE A 276 11.28 -1.23 0.15
C PHE A 276 10.34 -1.79 -0.93
N PHE A 277 10.74 -1.70 -2.20
CA PHE A 277 9.95 -2.25 -3.29
C PHE A 277 9.78 -3.78 -3.18
N GLU A 278 10.85 -4.49 -2.84
CA GLU A 278 10.82 -5.95 -2.61
C GLU A 278 9.97 -6.31 -1.39
N GLU A 279 9.99 -5.47 -0.35
CA GLU A 279 9.18 -5.57 0.86
C GLU A 279 7.71 -5.11 0.65
N LYS A 280 7.34 -4.68 -0.57
CA LYS A 280 6.01 -4.16 -0.95
C LYS A 280 5.62 -2.86 -0.24
N GLU A 281 6.61 -2.16 0.30
CA GLU A 281 6.51 -0.83 0.89
C GLU A 281 6.67 0.22 -0.22
N TYR A 282 5.63 0.35 -1.06
CA TYR A 282 5.67 1.17 -2.29
C TYR A 282 5.80 2.68 -2.05
N LEU A 283 5.17 3.22 -1.00
CA LEU A 283 5.30 4.62 -0.63
C LEU A 283 6.73 4.91 -0.16
N SER A 284 7.27 4.06 0.72
CA SER A 284 8.66 4.18 1.17
C SER A 284 9.65 4.01 0.02
N ALA A 285 9.40 3.05 -0.89
CA ALA A 285 10.18 2.85 -2.10
C ALA A 285 10.18 4.09 -2.99
N ARG A 286 8.99 4.64 -3.30
CA ARG A 286 8.84 5.86 -4.09
C ARG A 286 9.62 7.02 -3.51
N LEU A 287 9.52 7.23 -2.20
CA LEU A 287 10.22 8.33 -1.52
C LEU A 287 11.74 8.18 -1.61
N ALA A 288 12.28 6.97 -1.44
CA ALA A 288 13.72 6.74 -1.55
C ALA A 288 14.20 6.84 -3.01
N LEU A 289 13.46 6.26 -3.96
CA LEU A 289 13.80 6.32 -5.39
C LEU A 289 13.74 7.76 -5.94
N THR A 290 12.79 8.56 -5.47
CA THR A 290 12.69 9.98 -5.81
C THR A 290 13.95 10.73 -5.38
N ASP A 291 14.39 10.57 -4.13
CA ASP A 291 15.64 11.19 -3.65
C ASP A 291 16.85 10.70 -4.44
N ALA A 292 16.89 9.40 -4.79
CA ALA A 292 17.98 8.83 -5.57
C ALA A 292 18.13 9.52 -6.94
N LEU A 293 17.02 9.77 -7.63
CA LEU A 293 17.02 10.39 -8.95
C LEU A 293 17.56 11.84 -8.94
N TYR A 294 17.46 12.55 -7.81
CA TYR A 294 18.00 13.91 -7.69
C TYR A 294 19.50 13.97 -7.34
N GLY A 295 20.11 12.86 -6.92
CA GLY A 295 21.48 12.86 -6.36
C GLY A 295 22.60 12.34 -7.27
N GLY A 296 22.41 12.31 -8.59
CA GLY A 296 23.47 12.01 -9.56
C GLY A 296 23.78 10.52 -9.75
N LEU A 297 22.78 9.73 -10.15
CA LEU A 297 22.95 8.33 -10.54
C LEU A 297 23.67 8.18 -11.89
N THR A 298 24.34 7.04 -12.11
CA THR A 298 24.76 6.68 -13.49
C THR A 298 23.53 6.42 -14.37
N ASP A 299 23.65 6.53 -15.70
CA ASP A 299 22.53 6.31 -16.62
C ASP A 299 21.80 4.99 -16.37
N LYS A 300 22.55 3.91 -16.13
CA LYS A 300 21.97 2.60 -15.84
C LYS A 300 21.20 2.56 -14.52
N GLU A 301 21.75 3.17 -13.48
CA GLU A 301 21.10 3.27 -12.18
C GLU A 301 19.86 4.17 -12.24
N PHE A 302 19.94 5.28 -12.97
CA PHE A 302 18.83 6.19 -13.21
C PHE A 302 17.67 5.46 -13.88
N GLN A 303 17.92 4.73 -14.96
CA GLN A 303 16.89 3.98 -15.68
C GLN A 303 16.22 2.93 -14.80
N LYS A 304 17.00 2.27 -13.94
CA LYS A 304 16.46 1.32 -12.97
C LYS A 304 15.58 2.01 -11.92
N ALA A 305 16.07 3.11 -11.35
CA ALA A 305 15.36 3.88 -10.34
C ALA A 305 14.04 4.43 -10.90
N ALA A 306 14.09 4.98 -12.12
CA ALA A 306 12.95 5.47 -12.86
C ALA A 306 11.90 4.38 -13.13
N TYR A 307 12.32 3.23 -13.65
CA TYR A 307 11.42 2.12 -13.90
C TYR A 307 10.70 1.67 -12.62
N LEU A 308 11.42 1.50 -11.51
CA LEU A 308 10.85 1.12 -10.22
C LEU A 308 9.92 2.20 -9.65
N LEU A 309 10.27 3.49 -9.81
CA LEU A 309 9.44 4.59 -9.36
C LEU A 309 8.10 4.64 -10.10
N ALA A 310 8.09 4.38 -11.41
CA ALA A 310 6.87 4.25 -12.18
C ALA A 310 6.02 3.05 -11.70
N GLU A 311 6.64 1.91 -11.39
CA GLU A 311 5.91 0.78 -10.78
C GLU A 311 5.32 1.15 -9.42
N CYS A 312 6.03 1.87 -8.55
CA CYS A 312 5.50 2.32 -7.26
C CYS A 312 4.21 3.13 -7.43
N TYR A 313 4.22 4.13 -8.34
CA TYR A 313 3.02 4.93 -8.61
C TYR A 313 1.82 4.09 -9.04
N ILE A 314 2.05 3.03 -9.83
CA ILE A 314 0.98 2.14 -10.26
C ILE A 314 0.45 1.29 -9.10
N GLN A 315 1.34 0.74 -8.26
CA GLN A 315 0.95 -0.02 -7.07
C GLN A 315 0.25 0.86 -6.02
N GLU A 316 0.49 2.17 -6.04
CA GLU A 316 -0.22 3.18 -5.25
C GLU A 316 -1.54 3.65 -5.91
N ARG A 317 -1.98 3.02 -7.00
CA ARG A 317 -3.17 3.42 -7.79
C ARG A 317 -3.13 4.86 -8.31
N ASN A 318 -1.92 5.36 -8.58
CA ASN A 318 -1.68 6.69 -9.15
C ASN A 318 -1.07 6.58 -10.57
N PRO A 319 -1.81 6.03 -11.55
CA PRO A 319 -1.27 5.84 -12.90
C PRO A 319 -1.05 7.17 -13.64
N GLN A 320 -1.72 8.26 -13.25
CA GLN A 320 -1.48 9.59 -13.84
C GLN A 320 -0.05 10.07 -13.56
N SER A 321 0.43 9.89 -12.33
CA SER A 321 1.81 10.23 -11.95
C SER A 321 2.81 9.31 -12.63
N ALA A 322 2.51 8.01 -12.70
CA ALA A 322 3.32 7.06 -13.46
C ALA A 322 3.45 7.46 -14.94
N PHE A 323 2.33 7.83 -15.58
CA PHE A 323 2.30 8.20 -17.00
C PHE A 323 3.10 9.46 -17.25
N SER A 324 2.81 10.53 -16.48
CA SER A 324 3.49 11.81 -16.59
C SER A 324 5.00 11.67 -16.35
N PHE A 325 5.39 10.76 -15.46
CA PHE A 325 6.79 10.44 -15.21
C PHE A 325 7.43 9.66 -16.37
N LEU A 326 6.80 8.58 -16.84
CA LEU A 326 7.29 7.76 -17.95
C LEU A 326 7.46 8.55 -19.25
N GLN A 327 6.57 9.51 -19.54
CA GLN A 327 6.68 10.40 -20.72
C GLN A 327 7.94 11.27 -20.73
N ARG A 328 8.53 11.53 -19.56
CA ARG A 328 9.75 12.34 -19.42
C ARG A 328 11.03 11.52 -19.48
N ILE A 329 10.93 10.19 -19.46
CA ILE A 329 12.08 9.30 -19.46
C ILE A 329 12.30 8.78 -20.87
N LYS A 330 13.53 8.92 -21.37
CA LYS A 330 13.96 8.24 -22.58
C LYS A 330 14.54 6.88 -22.19
N PRO A 331 13.90 5.74 -22.53
CA PRO A 331 14.39 4.42 -22.16
C PRO A 331 15.78 4.16 -22.76
N ASP A 332 16.71 3.65 -21.95
CA ASP A 332 17.95 3.04 -22.45
C ASP A 332 17.80 1.50 -22.51
N PRO A 333 17.75 0.91 -23.71
CA PRO A 333 17.59 -0.52 -23.92
C PRO A 333 18.65 -1.39 -23.25
N ARG A 334 19.85 -0.84 -23.01
CA ARG A 334 20.97 -1.54 -22.37
C ARG A 334 20.78 -1.68 -20.86
N SER A 335 19.96 -0.82 -20.28
CA SER A 335 19.77 -0.70 -18.84
C SER A 335 18.50 -1.38 -18.37
N ILE A 336 17.37 -1.07 -19.01
CA ILE A 336 16.10 -1.77 -18.84
C ILE A 336 15.61 -2.17 -20.24
N PRO A 337 15.29 -3.47 -20.47
CA PRO A 337 14.78 -3.92 -21.75
C PRO A 337 13.55 -3.10 -22.22
N ILE A 338 13.56 -2.65 -23.48
CA ILE A 338 12.54 -1.75 -24.07
C ILE A 338 11.13 -2.32 -23.90
N ASP A 339 11.01 -3.64 -24.07
CA ASP A 339 9.76 -4.37 -23.94
C ASP A 339 9.11 -4.20 -22.56
N ARG A 340 9.90 -4.12 -21.49
CA ARG A 340 9.39 -3.88 -20.13
C ARG A 340 8.87 -2.46 -19.97
N TYR A 341 9.58 -1.47 -20.52
CA TYR A 341 9.10 -0.09 -20.53
C TYR A 341 7.82 0.08 -21.32
N LYS A 342 7.75 -0.55 -22.51
CA LYS A 342 6.52 -0.54 -23.33
C LYS A 342 5.36 -1.19 -22.61
N PHE A 343 5.60 -2.35 -21.98
CA PHE A 343 4.60 -3.02 -21.18
C PHE A 343 4.11 -2.12 -20.03
N LEU A 344 5.02 -1.52 -19.27
CA LEU A 344 4.68 -0.66 -18.14
C LEU A 344 3.90 0.58 -18.58
N SER A 345 4.29 1.19 -19.70
CA SER A 345 3.58 2.32 -20.30
C SER A 345 2.17 1.93 -20.74
N ALA A 346 2.01 0.80 -21.44
CA ALA A 346 0.71 0.27 -21.85
C ALA A 346 -0.19 -0.06 -20.65
N TYR A 347 0.40 -0.63 -19.59
CA TYR A 347 -0.32 -0.90 -18.34
C TYR A 347 -0.78 0.38 -17.64
N THR A 348 0.06 1.41 -17.65
CA THR A 348 -0.30 2.71 -17.10
C THR A 348 -1.47 3.34 -17.87
N GLN A 349 -1.42 3.30 -19.21
CA GLN A 349 -2.51 3.76 -20.08
C GLN A 349 -3.81 2.99 -19.82
N TYR A 350 -3.71 1.67 -19.68
CA TYR A 350 -4.86 0.83 -19.32
C TYR A 350 -5.47 1.24 -17.97
N ALA A 351 -4.64 1.46 -16.95
CA ALA A 351 -5.07 1.93 -15.63
C ALA A 351 -5.64 3.37 -15.62
N MET A 352 -5.45 4.12 -16.71
CA MET A 352 -6.07 5.43 -16.95
C MET A 352 -7.35 5.34 -17.79
N GLY A 353 -7.76 4.16 -18.25
CA GLY A 353 -8.90 3.97 -19.15
C GLY A 353 -8.62 4.28 -20.62
N LEU A 354 -7.36 4.46 -21.01
CA LEU A 354 -6.92 4.68 -22.39
C LEU A 354 -6.79 3.34 -23.12
N SER A 355 -7.91 2.64 -23.29
CA SER A 355 -7.94 1.24 -23.72
C SER A 355 -7.37 1.02 -25.13
N SER A 356 -7.56 1.96 -26.04
CA SER A 356 -7.04 1.86 -27.42
C SER A 356 -5.51 1.94 -27.45
N GLU A 357 -4.94 2.94 -26.78
CA GLU A 357 -3.50 3.15 -26.67
C GLU A 357 -2.84 1.98 -25.93
N ALA A 358 -3.46 1.55 -24.82
CA ALA A 358 -2.99 0.41 -24.06
C ALA A 358 -2.97 -0.88 -24.90
N TYR A 359 -4.02 -1.14 -25.68
CA TYR A 359 -4.09 -2.31 -26.56
C TYR A 359 -2.94 -2.35 -27.57
N LEU A 360 -2.66 -1.22 -28.23
CA LEU A 360 -1.54 -1.10 -29.15
C LEU A 360 -0.20 -1.30 -28.45
N GLY A 361 -0.02 -0.67 -27.27
CA GLY A 361 1.19 -0.81 -26.46
C GLY A 361 1.45 -2.25 -26.01
N PHE A 362 0.41 -2.97 -25.58
CA PHE A 362 0.53 -4.39 -25.20
C PHE A 362 0.86 -5.28 -26.41
N ARG A 363 0.25 -5.03 -27.57
CA ARG A 363 0.58 -5.76 -28.81
C ARG A 363 2.05 -5.55 -29.20
N GLU A 364 2.53 -4.33 -29.13
CA GLU A 364 3.93 -4.01 -29.42
C GLU A 364 4.89 -4.64 -28.40
N ALA A 365 4.56 -4.57 -27.11
CA ALA A 365 5.34 -5.22 -26.06
C ALA A 365 5.40 -6.74 -26.28
N TYR A 366 4.29 -7.39 -26.61
CA TYR A 366 4.26 -8.81 -26.96
C TYR A 366 5.16 -9.14 -28.16
N ALA A 367 5.05 -8.36 -29.24
CA ALA A 367 5.76 -8.63 -30.50
C ALA A 367 7.28 -8.44 -30.39
N THR A 368 7.72 -7.49 -29.54
CA THR A 368 9.14 -7.12 -29.42
C THR A 368 9.85 -7.80 -28.24
N SER A 369 9.10 -8.37 -27.29
CA SER A 369 9.65 -8.98 -26.09
C SER A 369 10.21 -10.38 -26.32
N ARG A 370 11.32 -10.70 -25.65
CA ARG A 370 11.79 -12.09 -25.43
C ARG A 370 11.46 -12.59 -24.01
N SER A 371 10.92 -11.73 -23.16
CA SER A 371 10.54 -12.09 -21.80
C SER A 371 9.19 -12.79 -21.78
N LEU A 372 9.18 -14.04 -21.28
CA LEU A 372 7.94 -14.81 -21.13
C LEU A 372 6.90 -14.05 -20.30
N ALA A 373 7.30 -13.45 -19.17
CA ALA A 373 6.40 -12.70 -18.31
C ALA A 373 5.75 -11.49 -19.01
N VAL A 374 6.51 -10.73 -19.82
CA VAL A 374 5.95 -9.61 -20.61
C VAL A 374 4.98 -10.14 -21.66
N ARG A 375 5.33 -11.20 -22.39
CA ARG A 375 4.48 -11.76 -23.44
C ARG A 375 3.17 -12.32 -22.88
N GLU A 376 3.24 -13.12 -21.82
CA GLU A 376 2.05 -13.68 -21.16
C GLU A 376 1.16 -12.58 -20.57
N GLY A 377 1.74 -11.63 -19.85
CA GLY A 377 1.01 -10.49 -19.30
C GLY A 377 0.37 -9.63 -20.39
N ALA A 378 1.04 -9.44 -21.52
CA ALA A 378 0.53 -8.59 -22.60
C ALA A 378 -0.71 -9.22 -23.25
N LEU A 379 -0.67 -10.53 -23.49
CA LEU A 379 -1.83 -11.27 -23.97
C LEU A 379 -2.99 -11.21 -22.96
N TYR A 380 -2.71 -11.34 -21.67
CA TYR A 380 -3.74 -11.20 -20.64
C TYR A 380 -4.45 -9.84 -20.70
N TYR A 381 -3.71 -8.73 -20.74
CA TYR A 381 -4.33 -7.41 -20.80
C TYR A 381 -5.01 -7.12 -22.15
N ILE A 382 -4.49 -7.66 -23.26
CA ILE A 382 -5.19 -7.63 -24.55
C ILE A 382 -6.57 -8.30 -24.43
N ILE A 383 -6.65 -9.49 -23.82
CA ILE A 383 -7.93 -10.19 -23.60
C ILE A 383 -8.88 -9.34 -22.75
N ARG A 384 -8.38 -8.71 -21.67
CA ARG A 384 -9.20 -7.83 -20.82
C ARG A 384 -9.80 -6.67 -21.61
N ILE A 385 -8.98 -5.95 -22.36
CA ILE A 385 -9.43 -4.81 -23.16
C ILE A 385 -10.47 -5.25 -24.20
N LEU A 386 -10.22 -6.36 -24.90
CA LEU A 386 -11.15 -6.90 -25.90
C LEU A 386 -12.52 -7.26 -25.30
N VAL A 387 -12.53 -7.85 -24.10
CA VAL A 387 -13.76 -8.14 -23.36
C VAL A 387 -14.48 -6.85 -22.94
N GLU A 388 -13.75 -5.85 -22.45
CA GLU A 388 -14.31 -4.56 -22.02
C GLU A 388 -14.98 -3.80 -23.16
N VAL A 389 -14.42 -3.86 -24.37
CA VAL A 389 -15.01 -3.23 -25.58
C VAL A 389 -16.03 -4.13 -26.30
N GLY A 390 -16.36 -5.30 -25.74
CA GLY A 390 -17.36 -6.23 -26.29
C GLY A 390 -16.91 -7.07 -27.48
N ASN A 391 -15.61 -7.09 -27.81
CA ASN A 391 -15.05 -7.94 -28.87
C ASN A 391 -14.72 -9.34 -28.34
N PHE A 392 -15.76 -10.08 -27.98
CA PHE A 392 -15.63 -11.41 -27.37
C PHE A 392 -15.00 -12.44 -28.32
N GLU A 393 -15.25 -12.34 -29.62
CA GLU A 393 -14.70 -13.29 -30.59
C GLU A 393 -13.16 -13.21 -30.66
N GLU A 394 -12.61 -12.00 -30.76
CA GLU A 394 -11.16 -11.81 -30.75
C GLU A 394 -10.58 -12.16 -29.37
N ALA A 395 -11.26 -11.80 -28.28
CA ALA A 395 -10.83 -12.18 -26.93
C ALA A 395 -10.70 -13.71 -26.78
N ALA A 396 -11.64 -14.49 -27.33
CA ALA A 396 -11.58 -15.95 -27.33
C ALA A 396 -10.40 -16.48 -28.15
N ARG A 397 -10.12 -15.88 -29.33
CA ARG A 397 -8.95 -16.24 -30.14
C ARG A 397 -7.65 -16.00 -29.38
N VAL A 398 -7.49 -14.84 -28.76
CA VAL A 398 -6.28 -14.50 -27.99
C VAL A 398 -6.16 -15.37 -26.74
N LEU A 399 -7.25 -15.71 -26.05
CA LEU A 399 -7.26 -16.63 -24.92
C LEU A 399 -6.82 -18.04 -25.32
N ASN A 400 -7.33 -18.57 -26.44
CA ASN A 400 -6.88 -19.86 -26.95
C ASN A 400 -5.40 -19.82 -27.35
N PHE A 401 -4.95 -18.73 -27.97
CA PHE A 401 -3.55 -18.55 -28.29
C PHE A 401 -2.65 -18.51 -27.04
N LEU A 402 -3.06 -17.82 -25.96
CA LEU A 402 -2.36 -17.83 -24.67
C LEU A 402 -2.25 -19.25 -24.11
N ARG A 403 -3.34 -20.04 -24.15
CA ARG A 403 -3.35 -21.45 -23.70
C ARG A 403 -2.42 -22.34 -24.49
N THR A 404 -2.40 -22.20 -25.82
CA THR A 404 -1.57 -23.03 -26.69
C THR A 404 -0.10 -22.66 -26.59
N GLN A 405 0.24 -21.37 -26.57
CA GLN A 405 1.63 -20.90 -26.57
C GLN A 405 2.28 -20.94 -25.18
N PHE A 406 1.48 -20.75 -24.12
CA PHE A 406 1.97 -20.67 -22.73
C PHE A 406 1.11 -21.54 -21.80
N PRO A 407 1.08 -22.87 -21.99
CA PRO A 407 0.15 -23.76 -21.30
C PRO A 407 0.28 -23.76 -19.77
N THR A 408 1.44 -23.37 -19.24
CA THR A 408 1.72 -23.26 -17.81
C THR A 408 1.56 -21.84 -17.25
N SER A 409 1.07 -20.90 -18.06
CA SER A 409 0.94 -19.50 -17.64
C SER A 409 -0.07 -19.35 -16.49
N THR A 410 0.34 -18.61 -15.46
CA THR A 410 -0.53 -18.24 -14.33
C THR A 410 -1.66 -17.29 -14.74
N TYR A 411 -1.59 -16.72 -15.96
CA TYR A 411 -2.61 -15.84 -16.50
C TYR A 411 -3.80 -16.59 -17.12
N ILE A 412 -3.69 -17.87 -17.46
CA ILE A 412 -4.78 -18.63 -18.07
C ILE A 412 -6.05 -18.65 -17.19
N PRO A 413 -5.95 -18.97 -15.87
CA PRO A 413 -7.12 -18.91 -14.99
C PRO A 413 -7.71 -17.50 -14.88
N LEU A 414 -6.87 -16.46 -14.89
CA LEU A 414 -7.31 -15.06 -14.82
C LEU A 414 -8.09 -14.65 -16.07
N ALA A 415 -7.50 -14.87 -17.24
CA ALA A 415 -8.09 -14.55 -18.53
C ALA A 415 -9.41 -15.32 -18.75
N THR A 416 -9.45 -16.59 -18.34
CA THR A 416 -10.67 -17.42 -18.44
C THR A 416 -11.80 -16.85 -17.60
N ARG A 417 -11.52 -16.39 -16.37
CA ARG A 417 -12.54 -15.76 -15.50
C ARG A 417 -13.04 -14.44 -16.06
N VAL A 418 -12.14 -13.58 -16.52
CA VAL A 418 -12.51 -12.29 -17.14
C VAL A 418 -13.43 -12.52 -18.32
N TYR A 419 -13.09 -13.48 -19.19
CA TYR A 419 -13.89 -13.82 -20.35
C TYR A 419 -15.28 -14.36 -19.96
N ALA A 420 -15.35 -15.22 -18.95
CA ALA A 420 -16.60 -15.82 -18.50
C ALA A 420 -17.55 -14.83 -17.79
N ALA A 421 -17.03 -13.84 -17.05
CA ALA A 421 -17.85 -12.93 -16.26
C ALA A 421 -18.65 -11.90 -17.07
N ARG A 422 -18.38 -11.76 -18.37
CA ARG A 422 -18.99 -10.76 -19.27
C ARG A 422 -19.80 -11.38 -20.41
N ARG A 423 -19.88 -12.72 -20.44
CA ARG A 423 -20.73 -13.50 -21.34
C ARG A 423 -21.96 -13.95 -20.57
#